data_AF-A0A9W6EWD6-F1
#
_entry.id   AF-A0A9W6EWD6-F1
#
_cell.length_a   1.000
_cell.length_b   1.000
_cell.length_c   1.000
_cell.angle_alpha   90.00
_cell.angle_beta   90.00
_cell.angle_gamma   90.00
#
_symmetry.space_group_name_H-M   'P 1'
#
loop_
_entity.id
_entity.type
_entity.pdbx_description
1 polymer ?
#
loop_
_entity_poly.entity_id
_entity_poly.type
_entity_poly.pdbx_seq_one_letter_code
_entity_poly.pdbx_strand_id
1 'polypeptide(L)'
;MKHTYEELHKIEEELIQIQGLFKALQLLLPDGEAHDCVMNALEERLEQLQKHFYEYWERLAHLSELSKLSSTLFEKEFYNR
;
A
#
# COMPACT_ATOMS: atom_id res chain seq x y z
N MET A 1 0.08 -17.41 2.86
CA MET A 1 -0.01 -16.98 1.45
C MET A 1 -1.33 -16.31 1.10
N LYS A 2 -2.51 -16.88 1.42
CA LYS A 2 -3.82 -16.28 1.08
C LYS A 2 -3.98 -14.80 1.50
N HIS A 3 -3.54 -14.46 2.71
CA HIS A 3 -3.66 -13.09 3.25
C HIS A 3 -2.87 -12.03 2.47
N THR A 4 -1.68 -12.36 1.96
CA THR A 4 -0.83 -11.44 1.18
C THR A 4 -1.44 -11.16 -0.20
N TYR A 5 -2.06 -12.16 -0.81
CA TYR A 5 -2.76 -11.97 -2.09
C TYR A 5 -3.99 -11.06 -1.93
N GLU A 6 -4.73 -11.19 -0.83
CA GLU A 6 -5.87 -10.31 -0.54
C GLU A 6 -5.42 -8.86 -0.31
N GLU A 7 -4.28 -8.63 0.34
CA GLU A 7 -3.70 -7.29 0.51
C GLU A 7 -3.23 -6.68 -0.82
N LEU A 8 -2.55 -7.48 -1.65
CA LEU A 8 -2.13 -7.05 -2.99
C LEU A 8 -3.33 -6.73 -3.89
N HIS A 9 -4.40 -7.52 -3.81
CA HIS A 9 -5.61 -7.28 -4.59
C HIS A 9 -6.31 -5.98 -4.19
N LYS A 10 -6.36 -5.66 -2.89
CA LYS A 10 -6.89 -4.37 -2.43
C LYS A 10 -6.09 -3.17 -2.97
N ILE A 11 -4.77 -3.27 -2.98
CA ILE A 11 -3.90 -2.24 -3.56
C ILE A 11 -4.17 -2.10 -5.07
N GLU A 12 -4.36 -3.22 -5.78
CA GLU A 12 -4.71 -3.22 -7.20
C GLU A 12 -6.06 -2.51 -7.46
N GLU A 13 -7.09 -2.81 -6.68
CA GLU A 13 -8.40 -2.14 -6.77
C GLU A 13 -8.30 -0.62 -6.53
N GLU A 14 -7.51 -0.19 -5.54
CA GLU A 14 -7.25 1.23 -5.26
C GLU A 14 -6.55 1.93 -6.44
N LEU A 15 -5.56 1.28 -7.04
CA LEU A 15 -4.86 1.81 -8.22
C LEU A 15 -5.79 1.97 -9.42
N ILE A 16 -6.70 1.01 -9.65
CA ILE A 16 -7.71 1.10 -10.72
C ILE A 16 -8.63 2.30 -10.49
N GLN A 17 -9.08 2.52 -9.25
CA GLN A 17 -9.93 3.66 -8.92
C GLN A 17 -9.21 5.00 -9.15
N ILE A 18 -7.96 5.11 -8.70
CA ILE A 18 -7.10 6.30 -8.94
C ILE A 18 -6.93 6.58 -10.43
N GLN A 19 -6.66 5.55 -11.24
CA GLN A 19 -6.58 5.71 -12.70
C GLN A 19 -7.89 6.20 -13.32
N GLY A 20 -9.03 5.72 -12.82
CA GLY A 20 -10.35 6.19 -13.22
C GLY A 20 -10.56 7.68 -12.93
N LEU A 21 -10.19 8.12 -11.73
CA LEU A 21 -10.30 9.52 -11.30
C LEU A 21 -9.37 10.43 -12.12
N PHE A 22 -8.12 10.02 -12.37
CA PHE A 22 -7.22 10.76 -13.26
C PHE A 22 -7.78 10.94 -14.68
N LYS A 23 -8.36 9.89 -15.26
CA LYS A 23 -9.02 9.98 -16.58
C LYS A 23 -10.22 10.90 -16.54
N ALA A 24 -11.01 10.87 -15.47
CA ALA A 24 -12.14 11.77 -15.30
C ALA A 24 -11.68 13.24 -15.25
N LEU A 25 -10.62 13.56 -14.51
CA LEU A 25 -10.04 14.91 -14.45
C LEU A 25 -9.59 15.42 -15.82
N GLN A 26 -9.00 14.57 -16.65
CA GLN A 26 -8.57 14.93 -18.02
C GLN A 26 -9.72 15.33 -18.93
N LEU A 27 -10.95 14.90 -18.62
CA LEU A 27 -12.14 15.18 -19.42
C LEU A 27 -12.98 16.35 -18.87
N LEU A 28 -12.71 16.80 -17.64
CA LEU A 28 -13.45 17.86 -16.97
C LEU A 28 -12.76 19.22 -17.17
N LEU A 29 -13.56 20.28 -17.23
CA LEU A 29 -13.05 21.64 -17.24
C LEU A 29 -12.52 22.01 -15.85
N PRO A 30 -11.30 22.57 -15.72
CA PRO A 30 -10.65 22.83 -14.42
C PRO A 30 -11.45 23.70 -13.44
N ASP A 31 -12.34 24.52 -13.97
CA ASP A 31 -13.09 25.57 -13.29
C ASP A 31 -14.55 25.16 -12.99
N GLY A 32 -14.90 23.89 -13.19
CA GLY A 32 -16.21 23.34 -12.86
C GLY A 32 -16.24 22.64 -11.51
N GLU A 33 -17.36 22.74 -10.78
CA GLU A 33 -17.59 22.01 -9.51
C GLU A 33 -17.32 20.50 -9.63
N ALA A 34 -17.58 19.92 -10.80
CA ALA A 34 -17.29 18.51 -11.07
C ALA A 34 -15.79 18.20 -11.06
N HIS A 35 -14.95 19.11 -11.56
CA HIS A 35 -13.49 18.94 -11.54
C HIS A 35 -12.97 18.97 -10.10
N ASP A 36 -13.40 19.95 -9.31
CA ASP A 36 -13.03 20.04 -7.89
C ASP A 36 -13.48 18.81 -7.09
N CYS A 37 -14.69 18.32 -7.36
CA CYS A 37 -15.19 17.10 -6.72
C CYS A 37 -14.32 15.87 -7.04
N VAL A 38 -13.96 15.68 -8.31
CA VAL A 38 -13.08 14.57 -8.71
C VAL A 38 -11.66 14.75 -8.20
N MET A 39 -11.17 15.99 -8.10
CA MET A 39 -9.85 16.28 -7.53
C MET A 39 -9.78 15.90 -6.05
N ASN A 40 -10.76 16.33 -5.25
CA ASN A 40 -10.83 15.98 -3.84
C ASN A 40 -10.94 14.46 -3.65
N ALA A 41 -11.76 13.78 -4.45
CA ALA A 41 -11.87 12.33 -4.41
C ALA A 41 -10.55 11.63 -4.78
N LEU A 42 -9.77 12.19 -5.72
CA LEU A 42 -8.46 11.67 -6.08
C LEU A 42 -7.45 11.85 -4.93
N GLU A 43 -7.42 13.01 -4.30
CA GLU A 43 -6.54 13.29 -3.15
C GLU A 43 -6.82 12.32 -1.99
N GLU A 44 -8.08 12.14 -1.61
CA GLU A 44 -8.48 11.19 -0.57
C GLU A 44 -8.03 9.76 -0.87
N ARG A 45 -8.14 9.33 -2.13
CA ARG A 45 -7.72 7.98 -2.55
C ARG A 45 -6.20 7.81 -2.56
N LEU A 46 -5.46 8.84 -2.96
CA LEU A 46 -4.00 8.83 -2.91
C LEU A 46 -3.49 8.75 -1.47
N GLU A 47 -4.12 9.47 -0.54
CA GLU A 47 -3.77 9.40 0.89
C GLU A 47 -4.02 8.01 1.47
N GLN A 48 -5.17 7.40 1.14
CA GLN A 48 -5.49 6.02 1.55
C GLN A 48 -4.46 5.01 1.02
N LEU A 49 -4.13 5.08 -0.27
CA LEU A 49 -3.14 4.22 -0.88
C LEU A 49 -1.76 4.39 -0.22
N GLN A 50 -1.35 5.63 0.03
CA GLN A 50 -0.08 5.93 0.67
C GLN A 50 -0.02 5.29 2.07
N LYS A 51 -1.09 5.45 2.86
CA LYS A 51 -1.20 4.85 4.19
C LYS A 51 -1.09 3.32 4.12
N HIS A 52 -1.88 2.67 3.27
CA HIS A 52 -1.86 1.21 3.13
C HIS A 52 -0.49 0.69 2.66
N PHE A 53 0.16 1.41 1.74
CA PHE A 53 1.50 1.07 1.29
C PHE A 53 2.52 1.09 2.44
N TYR A 54 2.52 2.15 3.26
CA TYR A 54 3.43 2.24 4.40
C TYR A 54 3.15 1.18 5.47
N GLU A 55 1.88 0.93 5.79
CA GLU A 55 1.51 -0.12 6.77
C GLU A 55 1.93 -1.51 6.29
N TYR A 56 1.84 -1.78 4.99
CA TYR A 56 2.33 -3.03 4.41
C TYR A 56 3.87 -3.09 4.45
N TRP A 57 4.54 -2.00 4.10
CA TRP A 57 6.01 -1.92 4.10
C TRP A 57 6.61 -2.10 5.51
N GLU A 58 6.04 -1.43 6.52
CA GLU A 58 6.45 -1.56 7.92
C GLU A 58 6.31 -3.01 8.41
N ARG A 59 5.21 -3.67 8.06
CA ARG A 59 5.01 -5.10 8.36
C ARG A 59 6.07 -5.99 7.73
N LEU A 60 6.42 -5.75 6.46
CA LEU A 60 7.51 -6.49 5.79
C LEU A 60 8.87 -6.22 6.44
N ALA A 61 9.16 -4.98 6.81
CA ALA A 61 10.39 -4.61 7.50
C ALA A 61 10.51 -5.36 8.84
N HIS A 62 9.45 -5.39 9.65
CA HIS A 62 9.43 -6.14 10.91
C HIS A 62 9.58 -7.65 10.72
N LEU A 63 8.95 -8.23 9.71
CA LEU A 63 9.14 -9.65 9.38
C LEU A 63 10.61 -9.95 9.01
N SER A 64 11.28 -9.02 8.31
CA SER A 64 12.70 -9.16 7.98
C SER A 64 13.60 -9.08 9.23
N GLU A 65 13.28 -8.22 10.19
CA GLU A 65 14.02 -8.11 11.45
C GLU A 65 13.83 -9.35 12.33
N LEU A 66 12.60 -9.85 12.42
CA LEU A 66 12.28 -11.09 13.12
C LEU A 66 12.98 -12.29 12.51
N SER A 67 13.11 -12.37 11.17
CA SER A 67 13.88 -13.44 10.52
C SER A 67 15.37 -13.40 10.85
N LYS A 68 15.96 -12.21 11.03
CA LYS A 68 17.36 -12.06 11.44
C LYS A 68 17.56 -12.49 12.89
N LEU A 69 16.60 -12.15 13.75
CA LEU A 69 16.59 -12.55 15.16
C LEU A 69 16.42 -14.07 15.32
N SER A 70 15.55 -14.71 14.53
CA SER A 70 15.39 -16.17 14.59
C SER A 70 16.66 -16.89 14.11
N SER A 71 17.31 -16.41 13.06
CA SER A 71 18.56 -17.02 12.55
C SER A 71 19.70 -16.89 13.56
N THR A 72 19.84 -15.72 14.21
CA THR A 72 20.88 -15.52 15.24
C THR A 72 20.62 -16.31 16.53
N LEU A 73 19.35 -16.47 16.93
CA LEU A 73 18.98 -17.35 18.05
C LEU A 73 19.27 -18.83 17.70
N PHE A 74 18.95 -19.26 16.48
CA PHE A 74 19.19 -20.62 16.02
C PHE A 74 20.69 -20.96 15.94
N GLU A 75 21.53 -20.04 15.43
CA GLU A 75 23.00 -20.20 15.44
C GLU A 75 23.56 -20.30 16.86
N LYS A 76 23.07 -19.49 17.80
CA LYS A 76 23.51 -19.55 19.21
C LYS A 76 23.15 -20.87 19.89
N GLU A 77 22.01 -21.48 19.57
CA GLU A 77 21.62 -22.78 20.15
C GLU A 77 22.34 -23.97 19.52
N PHE A 78 22.70 -23.89 18.23
CA PHE A 78 23.36 -24.99 17.52
C PHE A 78 24.89 -25.01 17.62
N TYR A 79 25.54 -23.85 17.72
CA TYR A 79 27.02 -23.78 17.80
C TYR A 79 27.58 -23.72 19.23
N ASN A 80 26.74 -23.61 20.27
CA ASN A 80 27.15 -23.73 21.69
C ASN A 80 26.82 -25.11 22.32
N ARG A 81 26.62 -26.14 21.51
CA ARG A 81 26.72 -27.55 21.93
C ARG A 81 28.04 -28.14 21.44
#